data_AF-A0AAN3NR65-F1
#
_entry.id   AF-A0AAN3NR65-F1
#
_cell.length_a   1.000
_cell.length_b   1.000
_cell.length_c   1.000
_cell.angle_alpha   90.00
_cell.angle_beta   90.00
_cell.angle_gamma   90.00
#
_symmetry.space_group_name_H-M   'P 1'
#
loop_
_entity.id
_entity.type
_entity.pdbx_description
1 polymer ?
#
loop_
_entity_poly.entity_id
_entity_poly.type
_entity_poly.pdbx_seq_one_letter_code
_entity_poly.pdbx_strand_id
1 'polypeptide(L)'
;MSQNKAFSTPFILAVLCIYFSYFLHGISVITLAQNMSSLAEKFSTDNAGIAYLISGIGLGRLISILFFGVISDKFGRRAVILMAVIMYLLFFFGIPACPNLTLAYGLAVCVG
;
A
#
# COMPACT_ATOMS: atom_id res chain seq x y z
N MET A 1 32.79 18.46 -16.17
CA MET A 1 32.51 18.66 -14.73
C MET A 1 30.99 18.69 -14.53
N SER A 2 30.34 17.56 -14.24
CA SER A 2 28.88 17.49 -14.04
C SER A 2 28.47 16.26 -13.21
N GLN A 3 29.04 16.12 -12.01
CA GLN A 3 28.69 15.04 -11.06
C GLN A 3 27.88 15.55 -9.86
N ASN A 4 27.62 16.86 -9.73
CA ASN A 4 27.01 17.45 -8.53
C ASN A 4 25.46 17.60 -8.56
N LYS A 5 24.76 17.16 -9.61
CA LYS A 5 23.28 17.23 -9.64
C LYS A 5 22.57 15.99 -9.06
N ALA A 6 23.28 14.88 -8.88
CA ALA A 6 22.69 13.64 -8.37
C ALA A 6 22.31 13.70 -6.88
N PHE A 7 22.95 14.57 -6.11
CA PHE A 7 22.75 14.72 -4.66
C PHE A 7 22.03 16.04 -4.33
N SER A 8 20.96 16.35 -5.06
CA SER A 8 20.10 17.47 -4.69
C SER A 8 19.12 17.04 -3.59
N THR A 9 18.86 17.90 -2.60
CA THR A 9 17.87 17.69 -1.53
C THR A 9 16.54 17.05 -2.01
N PRO A 10 15.94 17.45 -3.16
CA PRO A 10 14.72 16.79 -3.66
C PRO A 10 14.91 15.33 -4.09
N PHE A 11 16.11 14.92 -4.53
CA PHE A 11 16.39 13.53 -4.89
C PHE A 11 16.46 12.64 -3.65
N ILE A 12 17.21 13.08 -2.62
CA ILE A 12 17.32 12.35 -1.35
C ILE A 12 15.95 12.21 -0.69
N LEU A 13 15.15 13.28 -0.70
CA LEU A 13 13.80 13.26 -0.17
C LEU A 13 12.91 12.24 -0.92
N ALA A 14 12.99 12.18 -2.25
CA ALA A 14 12.24 11.21 -3.04
C ALA A 14 12.65 9.76 -2.71
N VAL A 15 13.95 9.50 -2.56
CA VAL A 15 14.48 8.19 -2.17
C VAL A 15 13.97 7.79 -0.79
N LEU A 16 14.05 8.69 0.20
CA LEU A 16 13.52 8.45 1.55
C LEU A 16 12.03 8.15 1.54
N CYS A 17 11.23 8.91 0.79
CA CYS A 17 9.79 8.67 0.66
C CYS A 17 9.49 7.29 0.04
N ILE A 18 10.28 6.86 -0.95
CA ILE A 18 10.12 5.54 -1.56
C ILE A 18 10.43 4.43 -0.55
N TYR A 19 11.54 4.52 0.17
CA TYR A 19 11.89 3.53 1.21
C TYR A 19 10.85 3.50 2.34
N PHE A 20 10.37 4.67 2.77
CA PHE A 20 9.31 4.76 3.76
C PHE A 20 8.01 4.12 3.27
N SER A 21 7.66 4.30 1.99
CA SER A 21 6.50 3.62 1.39
C SER A 21 6.65 2.09 1.40
N TYR A 22 7.85 1.55 1.12
CA TYR A 22 8.08 0.11 1.22
C TYR A 22 8.00 -0.39 2.66
N PHE A 23 8.47 0.41 3.62
CA PHE A 23 8.31 0.10 5.04
C PHE A 23 6.82 0.05 5.43
N LEU A 24 6.03 1.06 5.05
CA LEU A 24 4.58 1.07 5.29
C LEU A 24 3.87 -0.13 4.65
N HIS A 25 4.30 -0.55 3.46
CA HIS A 25 3.79 -1.76 2.81
C HIS A 25 4.08 -3.03 3.60
N GLY A 26 5.28 -3.16 4.18
CA GLY A 26 5.59 -4.29 5.05
C GLY A 26 4.70 -4.28 6.29
N ILE A 27 4.53 -3.11 6.91
CA ILE A 27 3.71 -2.95 8.11
C ILE A 27 2.24 -3.23 7.83
N SER A 28 1.70 -2.88 6.66
CA SER A 28 0.30 -3.18 6.33
C SER A 28 0.02 -4.68 6.33
N VAL A 29 0.88 -5.47 5.67
CA VAL A 29 0.78 -6.94 5.62
C VAL A 29 0.97 -7.56 7.01
N ILE A 30 2.00 -7.13 7.74
CA ILE A 30 2.28 -7.64 9.09
C ILE A 30 1.12 -7.33 10.04
N THR A 31 0.55 -6.13 9.99
CA THR A 31 -0.55 -5.73 10.87
C THR A 31 -1.77 -6.62 10.66
N LEU A 32 -2.13 -6.93 9.41
CA LEU A 32 -3.21 -7.88 9.13
C LEU A 32 -2.88 -9.28 9.65
N ALA A 33 -1.65 -9.77 9.39
CA ALA A 33 -1.22 -11.11 9.81
C ALA A 33 -1.22 -11.27 11.34
N GLN A 34 -0.78 -10.26 12.08
CA GLN A 34 -0.75 -10.27 13.55
C GLN A 34 -2.15 -10.19 14.17
N ASN A 35 -3.15 -9.68 13.43
CA ASN A 35 -4.51 -9.51 13.93
C ASN A 35 -5.52 -10.43 13.23
N MET A 36 -5.07 -11.53 12.63
CA MET A 36 -5.95 -12.41 11.84
C MET A 36 -7.15 -12.93 12.63
N SER A 37 -6.95 -13.37 13.88
CA SER A 37 -8.05 -13.90 14.70
C SER A 37 -9.12 -12.85 14.99
N SER A 38 -8.72 -11.65 15.39
CA SER A 38 -9.65 -10.54 15.69
C SER A 38 -10.38 -10.06 14.42
N LEU A 39 -9.69 -10.03 13.29
CA LEU A 39 -10.30 -9.67 12.00
C LEU A 39 -11.25 -10.76 11.50
N ALA A 40 -10.91 -12.04 11.70
CA ALA A 40 -11.75 -13.17 11.35
C ALA A 40 -13.08 -13.12 12.11
N GLU A 41 -13.03 -12.86 13.42
CA GLU A 41 -14.21 -12.64 14.25
C GLU A 41 -15.04 -11.45 13.73
N LYS A 42 -14.40 -10.29 13.52
CA LYS A 42 -15.07 -9.07 13.04
C LYS A 42 -15.80 -9.27 11.72
N PHE A 43 -15.18 -9.99 10.78
CA PHE A 43 -15.76 -10.23 9.46
C PHE A 43 -16.59 -11.52 9.39
N SER A 44 -16.81 -12.20 10.52
CA SER A 44 -17.55 -13.48 10.59
C SER A 44 -17.00 -14.51 9.59
N THR A 45 -15.68 -14.64 9.56
CA THR A 45 -14.93 -15.54 8.67
C THR A 45 -13.87 -16.30 9.48
N ASP A 46 -13.00 -17.03 8.80
CA ASP A 46 -11.88 -17.76 9.40
C ASP A 46 -10.53 -17.16 9.00
N ASN A 47 -9.44 -17.76 9.48
CA ASN A 47 -8.10 -17.32 9.13
C ASN A 47 -7.84 -17.43 7.61
N ALA A 48 -8.50 -18.35 6.89
CA ALA A 48 -8.38 -18.45 5.45
C ALA A 48 -9.03 -17.26 4.74
N GLY A 49 -10.15 -16.76 5.24
CA GLY A 49 -10.78 -15.52 4.77
C GLY A 49 -9.90 -14.28 4.96
N ILE A 50 -9.16 -14.20 6.07
CA ILE A 50 -8.20 -13.10 6.28
C ILE A 50 -6.92 -13.31 5.44
N ALA A 51 -6.48 -14.56 5.22
CA ALA A 51 -5.39 -14.83 4.28
C ALA A 51 -5.77 -14.40 2.85
N TYR A 52 -7.03 -14.63 2.45
CA TYR A 52 -7.59 -14.13 1.21
C TYR A 52 -7.56 -12.59 1.19
N LEU A 53 -7.98 -11.90 2.24
CA LEU A 53 -7.83 -10.45 2.36
C LEU A 53 -6.38 -9.97 2.13
N ILE A 54 -5.41 -10.61 2.79
CA ILE A 54 -3.99 -10.28 2.64
C ILE A 54 -3.50 -10.51 1.20
N SER A 55 -3.99 -11.58 0.54
CA SER A 55 -3.64 -11.86 -0.86
C SER A 55 -4.06 -10.74 -1.81
N GLY A 56 -5.10 -9.98 -1.46
CA GLY A 56 -5.55 -8.79 -2.21
C GLY A 56 -4.44 -7.74 -2.32
N ILE A 57 -3.62 -7.56 -1.28
CA ILE A 57 -2.45 -6.67 -1.31
C ILE A 57 -1.43 -7.14 -2.36
N GLY A 58 -1.16 -8.44 -2.40
CA GLY A 58 -0.26 -9.04 -3.39
C GLY A 58 -0.78 -8.86 -4.81
N LEU A 59 -2.08 -9.05 -5.02
CA LEU A 59 -2.72 -8.86 -6.32
C LEU A 59 -2.68 -7.40 -6.78
N GLY A 60 -3.03 -6.46 -5.89
CA GLY A 60 -2.91 -5.01 -6.13
C GLY A 60 -1.50 -4.66 -6.60
N ARG A 61 -0.49 -5.22 -5.93
CA ARG A 61 0.91 -4.96 -6.25
C ARG A 61 1.36 -5.45 -7.61
N LEU A 62 0.87 -6.61 -8.05
CA LEU A 62 1.14 -7.09 -9.40
C LEU A 62 0.56 -6.13 -10.45
N ILE A 63 -0.66 -5.63 -10.22
CA ILE A 63 -1.29 -4.63 -11.10
C ILE A 63 -0.49 -3.32 -11.05
N SER A 64 -0.17 -2.82 -9.85
CA SER A 64 0.48 -1.53 -9.68
C SER A 64 1.85 -1.49 -10.38
N ILE A 65 2.67 -2.54 -10.26
CA ILE A 65 3.97 -2.61 -10.93
C ILE A 65 3.87 -2.48 -12.46
N LEU A 66 2.81 -3.00 -13.08
CA LEU A 66 2.62 -2.94 -14.54
C LEU A 66 2.25 -1.53 -15.02
N PHE A 67 1.44 -0.80 -14.25
CA PHE A 67 0.87 0.49 -14.69
C PHE A 67 1.57 1.72 -14.08
N PHE A 68 2.16 1.62 -12.89
CA PHE A 68 2.71 2.78 -12.17
C PHE A 68 3.88 3.45 -12.88
N GLY A 69 4.61 2.74 -13.75
CA GLY A 69 5.62 3.35 -14.62
C GLY A 69 4.99 4.42 -15.52
N VAL A 70 3.97 4.03 -16.28
CA VAL A 70 3.24 4.93 -17.19
C VAL A 70 2.53 6.05 -16.43
N ILE A 71 1.93 5.74 -15.28
CA ILE A 71 1.23 6.73 -14.45
C ILE A 71 2.22 7.76 -13.87
N SER A 72 3.37 7.30 -13.37
CA SER A 72 4.42 8.19 -12.83
C SER A 72 4.99 9.11 -13.90
N ASP A 73 5.14 8.62 -15.12
CA ASP A 73 5.66 9.43 -16.23
C ASP A 73 4.64 10.50 -16.68
N LYS A 74 3.34 10.20 -16.60
CA LYS A 74 2.27 11.12 -16.99
C LYS A 74 1.92 12.17 -15.93
N PHE A 75 1.81 11.77 -14.66
CA PHE A 75 1.36 12.63 -13.57
C PHE A 75 2.51 13.20 -12.71
N GLY A 76 3.72 12.70 -12.92
CA GLY A 76 4.91 13.07 -12.17
C GLY A 76 5.04 12.33 -10.83
N ARG A 77 6.29 12.09 -10.44
CA ARG A 77 6.65 11.25 -9.29
C ARG A 77 6.07 11.75 -7.95
N ARG A 78 6.00 13.06 -7.74
CA ARG A 78 5.47 13.65 -6.48
C ARG A 78 3.99 13.34 -6.28
N ALA A 79 3.18 13.46 -7.34
CA ALA A 79 1.74 13.20 -7.27
C ALA A 79 1.45 11.72 -6.96
N VAL A 80 2.21 10.82 -7.60
CA VAL A 80 2.08 9.37 -7.37
C VAL A 80 2.46 8.98 -5.94
N ILE A 81 3.52 9.57 -5.38
CA ILE A 81 3.89 9.34 -3.97
C ILE A 81 2.78 9.83 -3.03
N LEU A 82 2.21 11.02 -3.26
CA LEU A 82 1.13 11.55 -2.43
C LEU A 82 -0.13 10.67 -2.51
N MET A 83 -0.47 10.20 -3.70
CA MET A 83 -1.57 9.24 -3.91
C MET A 83 -1.35 7.96 -3.10
N ALA A 84 -0.14 7.40 -3.12
CA ALA A 84 0.19 6.21 -2.35
C ALA A 84 0.00 6.45 -0.84
N VAL A 85 0.44 7.61 -0.31
CA VAL A 85 0.24 7.97 1.11
C VAL A 85 -1.26 8.01 1.46
N ILE A 86 -2.09 8.62 0.61
CA ILE A 86 -3.55 8.66 0.82
C ILE A 86 -4.13 7.24 0.84
N MET A 87 -3.71 6.37 -0.08
CA MET A 87 -4.16 4.97 -0.12
C MET A 87 -3.75 4.20 1.14
N TYR A 88 -2.53 4.41 1.67
CA TYR A 88 -2.12 3.81 2.94
C TYR A 88 -2.97 4.28 4.11
N LEU A 89 -3.29 5.58 4.19
CA LEU A 89 -4.19 6.10 5.23
C LEU A 89 -5.58 5.47 5.14
N LEU A 90 -6.16 5.42 3.93
CA LEU A 90 -7.44 4.78 3.69
C LEU A 90 -7.41 3.30 4.05
N PHE A 91 -6.30 2.60 3.81
CA PHE A 91 -6.16 1.20 4.18
C PHE A 91 -6.11 1.03 5.71
N PHE A 92 -5.21 1.74 6.41
CA PHE A 92 -5.01 1.54 7.85
C PHE A 92 -6.24 1.93 8.67
N PHE A 93 -6.94 3.00 8.31
CA PHE A 93 -8.18 3.41 8.98
C PHE A 93 -9.42 2.71 8.41
N GLY A 94 -9.39 2.32 7.13
CA GLY A 94 -10.52 1.72 6.45
C GLY A 94 -10.75 0.26 6.81
N ILE A 95 -9.70 -0.58 6.96
CA ILE A 95 -9.88 -2.00 7.31
C ILE A 95 -10.69 -2.17 8.63
N PRO A 96 -10.37 -1.45 9.72
CA PRO A 96 -11.20 -1.48 10.93
C PRO A 96 -12.61 -0.91 10.70
N ALA A 97 -12.77 0.14 9.88
CA ALA A 97 -14.06 0.75 9.61
C ALA A 97 -14.94 -0.02 8.62
N CYS A 98 -14.39 -0.98 7.86
CA CYS A 98 -15.13 -1.72 6.85
C CYS A 98 -16.25 -2.58 7.47
N PRO A 99 -17.47 -2.56 6.91
CA PRO A 99 -18.59 -3.35 7.42
C PRO A 99 -18.52 -4.83 6.99
N ASN A 100 -17.74 -5.16 5.94
CA ASN A 100 -17.66 -6.50 5.39
C ASN A 100 -16.28 -6.79 4.77
N LEU A 101 -15.99 -8.08 4.59
CA LEU A 101 -14.72 -8.58 4.05
C LEU A 101 -14.48 -8.13 2.60
N THR A 102 -15.54 -8.01 1.79
CA THR A 102 -15.42 -7.63 0.36
C THR A 102 -14.92 -6.20 0.20
N LEU A 103 -15.43 -5.24 0.98
CA LEU A 103 -14.94 -3.87 0.94
C LEU A 103 -13.49 -3.78 1.44
N ALA A 104 -13.18 -4.54 2.49
CA ALA A 104 -11.81 -4.66 3.00
C ALA A 104 -10.86 -5.22 1.92
N TYR A 105 -11.30 -6.21 1.15
CA TYR A 105 -10.54 -6.76 0.03
C TYR A 105 -10.31 -5.72 -1.06
N GLY A 106 -11.32 -4.93 -1.41
CA GLY A 106 -11.15 -3.80 -2.33
C GLY A 106 -10.07 -2.82 -1.87
N LEU A 107 -10.08 -2.42 -0.60
CA LEU A 107 -9.04 -1.56 -0.03
C LEU A 107 -7.65 -2.22 -0.04
N ALA A 108 -7.58 -3.52 0.24
CA ALA A 108 -6.34 -4.29 0.17
C ALA A 108 -5.76 -4.30 -1.26
N VAL A 109 -6.59 -4.46 -2.28
CA VAL A 109 -6.17 -4.36 -3.69
C VAL A 109 -5.73 -2.93 -4.04
N CYS A 110 -6.41 -1.91 -3.53
CA CYS A 110 -6.05 -0.52 -3.82
C CYS A 110 -4.71 -0.07 -3.21
N VAL A 111 -4.30 -0.64 -2.07
CA VAL A 111 -3.04 -0.27 -1.40
C VAL A 111 -1.82 -1.02 -1.94
N GLY A 112 -2.05 -2.16 -2.60
CA GLY A 112 -1.00 -2.94 -3.27
C GLY A 112 -0.53 -2.29 -4.55
#